data_AF-A0A9D7MMR8-F1
#
_entry.id   AF-A0A9D7MMR8-F1
#
_cell.length_a   1.000
_cell.length_b   1.000
_cell.length_c   1.000
_cell.angle_alpha   90.00
_cell.angle_beta   90.00
_cell.angle_gamma   90.00
#
_symmetry.space_group_name_H-M   'P 1'
#
loop_
_entity.id
_entity.type
_entity.pdbx_description
1 polymer ?
#
loop_
_entity_poly.entity_id
_entity_poly.type
_entity_poly.pdbx_seq_one_letter_code
_entity_poly.pdbx_strand_id
1 'polypeptide(L)' 'MLIEKTRISPCNIFGYSMGGYAALYAAKKYPGVIGKIFTLGTKFEWNEESSASEVKLLSPN' A
#
# COMPACT_ATOMS: atom_id res chain seq x y z
N MET A 1 12.04 -8.04 -8.63
CA MET A 1 10.59 -7.94 -8.28
C MET A 1 9.75 -8.65 -9.33
N LEU A 2 8.51 -9.11 -9.05
CA LEU A 2 7.64 -9.73 -10.06
C LEU A 2 7.52 -8.85 -11.32
N ILE A 3 7.31 -7.55 -11.09
CA ILE A 3 7.15 -6.51 -12.13
C ILE A 3 8.32 -6.45 -13.12
N GLU A 4 9.56 -6.64 -12.65
CA GLU A 4 10.75 -6.65 -13.51
C GLU A 4 10.86 -7.96 -14.30
N LYS A 5 10.53 -9.10 -13.67
CA LYS A 5 10.57 -10.42 -14.31
C LYS A 5 9.53 -10.56 -15.43
N THR A 6 8.43 -9.85 -15.35
CA THR A 6 7.31 -9.94 -16.29
C THR A 6 7.28 -8.83 -17.35
N ARG A 7 8.30 -7.96 -17.41
CA ARG A 7 8.39 -6.84 -18.37
C ARG A 7 7.17 -5.90 -18.36
N ILE A 8 6.51 -5.74 -17.22
CA ILE A 8 5.36 -4.84 -17.05
C ILE A 8 5.77 -3.49 -16.44
N SER A 9 7.06 -3.21 -16.31
CA SER A 9 7.58 -1.97 -15.74
C SER A 9 7.66 -0.85 -16.80
N PRO A 10 7.20 0.38 -16.50
CA PRO A 10 6.49 0.77 -15.28
C PRO A 10 5.01 0.34 -15.30
N CYS A 11 4.47 -0.06 -14.16
CA CYS A 11 3.04 -0.39 -14.03
C CYS A 11 2.30 0.57 -13.09
N ASN A 12 0.99 0.68 -13.28
CA ASN A 12 0.10 1.33 -12.33
C ASN A 12 -0.41 0.30 -11.31
N ILE A 13 -0.54 0.69 -10.05
CA ILE A 13 -1.00 -0.19 -8.97
C ILE A 13 -2.29 0.35 -8.37
N PHE A 14 -3.27 -0.53 -8.22
CA PHE A 14 -4.41 -0.34 -7.33
C PHE A 14 -4.10 -1.07 -6.01
N GLY A 15 -4.03 -0.33 -4.90
CA GLY A 15 -3.74 -0.87 -3.58
C GLY A 15 -4.94 -0.75 -2.64
N TYR A 16 -5.41 -1.86 -2.09
CA TYR A 16 -6.48 -1.88 -1.09
C TYR A 16 -5.91 -2.06 0.32
N SER A 17 -6.36 -1.26 1.27
CA SER A 17 -5.98 -1.34 2.69
C SER A 17 -4.46 -1.41 2.85
N MET A 18 -3.92 -2.47 3.45
CA MET A 18 -2.48 -2.70 3.61
C MET A 18 -1.71 -2.75 2.27
N GLY A 19 -2.37 -3.19 1.19
CA GLY A 19 -1.79 -3.23 -0.15
C GLY A 19 -1.40 -1.85 -0.69
N GLY A 20 -2.09 -0.78 -0.28
CA GLY A 20 -1.70 0.59 -0.63
C GLY A 20 -0.37 0.98 -0.01
N TYR A 21 -0.11 0.64 1.27
CA TYR A 21 1.20 0.89 1.88
C TYR A 21 2.30 0.07 1.22
N ALA A 22 2.02 -1.19 0.88
CA ALA A 22 2.99 -2.02 0.16
C ALA A 22 3.38 -1.40 -1.20
N ALA A 23 2.40 -0.86 -1.94
CA ALA A 23 2.63 -0.16 -3.19
C ALA A 23 3.48 1.11 -3.01
N LEU A 24 3.15 1.93 -2.01
CA LEU A 24 3.89 3.16 -1.70
C LEU A 24 5.33 2.85 -1.25
N TYR A 25 5.49 1.85 -0.39
CA TYR A 25 6.81 1.39 0.06
C TYR A 25 7.65 0.88 -1.10
N ALA A 26 7.06 0.08 -1.99
CA ALA A 26 7.74 -0.39 -3.20
C ALA A 26 8.14 0.76 -4.12
N ALA A 27 7.27 1.74 -4.34
CA ALA A 27 7.58 2.90 -5.19
C ALA A 27 8.70 3.77 -4.61
N LYS A 28 8.73 3.94 -3.29
CA LYS A 28 9.84 4.60 -2.59
C LYS A 28 11.15 3.83 -2.72
N LYS A 29 11.11 2.50 -2.60
CA LYS A 29 12.31 1.64 -2.61
C LYS A 29 12.86 1.39 -4.02
N TYR A 30 12.00 1.39 -5.04
CA TYR A 30 12.36 1.15 -6.44
C TYR A 30 11.81 2.27 -7.35
N PRO A 31 12.44 3.46 -7.34
CA PRO A 31 12.01 4.59 -8.17
C PRO A 31 11.97 4.22 -9.66
N GLY A 32 10.93 4.70 -10.37
CA GLY A 32 10.75 4.45 -11.80
C GLY A 32 10.14 3.09 -12.17
N VAL A 33 9.94 2.18 -11.21
CA VAL A 33 9.31 0.88 -11.46
C VAL A 33 7.78 0.94 -11.37
N ILE A 34 7.25 1.86 -10.57
CA ILE A 34 5.81 2.09 -10.41
C ILE A 34 5.46 3.46 -10.98
N GLY A 35 4.44 3.52 -11.84
CA GLY A 35 3.94 4.75 -12.47
C GLY A 35 3.00 5.52 -11.54
N LYS A 36 1.72 5.13 -11.51
CA LYS A 36 0.71 5.72 -10.64
C LYS A 36 0.20 4.71 -9.60
N ILE A 37 -0.18 5.21 -8.44
CA ILE A 37 -0.81 4.42 -7.37
C ILE A 37 -2.20 4.99 -7.09
N PHE A 38 -3.21 4.13 -7.13
CA PHE A 38 -4.54 4.44 -6.61
C PHE A 38 -4.77 3.61 -5.35
N THR A 39 -5.21 4.24 -4.27
CA THR A 39 -5.46 3.55 -2.99
C THR A 39 -6.94 3.55 -2.64
N LEU A 40 -7.45 2.43 -2.12
CA LEU A 40 -8.78 2.32 -1.53
C LEU A 40 -8.65 1.80 -0.09
N GLY A 41 -9.21 2.52 0.89
CA GLY A 41 -9.16 2.10 2.29
C GLY A 41 -7.75 2.09 2.92
N THR A 42 -6.76 2.70 2.27
CA THR A 42 -5.43 2.92 2.85
C THR A 42 -5.42 4.24 3.62
N LYS A 43 -5.27 4.18 4.94
CA LYS A 43 -5.31 5.35 5.82
C LYS A 43 -3.97 6.09 5.83
N PHE A 44 -3.96 7.38 5.49
CA PHE A 44 -2.75 8.20 5.69
C PHE A 44 -2.77 8.94 7.02
N GLU A 45 -3.98 9.34 7.45
CA GLU A 45 -4.22 10.01 8.71
C GLU A 45 -4.38 9.00 9.84
N TRP A 46 -3.24 8.62 10.41
CA TRP A 46 -3.19 7.87 11.66
C TRP A 46 -3.20 8.84 12.83
N ASN A 47 -4.21 8.72 13.69
CA ASN A 47 -4.33 9.46 14.95
C ASN A 47 -4.83 8.51 16.05
N GLU A 48 -4.86 8.97 17.29
CA GLU A 48 -5.22 8.13 18.44
C GLU A 48 -6.64 7.55 18.30
N GLU A 49 -7.61 8.36 17.87
CA GLU A 49 -9.00 7.95 17.71
C GLU A 49 -9.18 6.90 16.62
N SER A 50 -8.59 7.12 15.45
CA SER A 50 -8.67 6.20 14.30
C SER A 50 -7.95 4.89 14.59
N SER A 51 -6.84 4.95 15.33
CA SER A 51 -6.08 3.77 15.76
C SER A 51 -6.86 2.94 16.79
N ALA A 52 -7.50 3.60 17.77
CA ALA A 52 -8.31 2.91 18.78
C ALA A 52 -9.48 2.14 18.15
N SER A 53 -10.05 2.63 17.05
CA SER A 53 -11.10 1.93 16.30
C SER A 53 -10.56 0.71 15.55
N GLU A 54 -9.40 0.82 14.92
CA GLU A 54 -8.75 -0.30 14.19
C GLU A 54 -8.30 -1.43 15.12
N VAL A 55 -7.80 -1.10 16.31
CA VAL A 55 -7.38 -2.11 17.30
C VAL A 55 -8.53 -3.05 17.68
N LYS A 56 -9.78 -2.57 17.69
CA LYS A 56 -10.95 -3.41 17.98
C LYS A 56 -11.21 -4.48 16.91
N LEU A 57 -10.71 -4.28 15.69
CA LEU A 57 -10.82 -5.23 14.59
C LEU A 57 -9.69 -6.26 14.60
N LEU A 58 -8.62 -6.02 15.37
CA LEU A 58 -7.55 -6.98 15.55
C LEU A 58 -8.03 -8.06 16.51
N SER A 59 -8.02 -9.31 16.05
CA SER A 59 -8.22 -10.46 16.93
C SER A 59 -6.90 -10.76 17.66
N PRO A 60 -6.84 -10.68 19.00
CA PRO A 60 -5.61 -10.84 19.76
C PRO A 60 -5.23 -12.31 20.02
N ASN A 61 -5.85 -13.27 19.31
CA ASN A 61 -5.65 -14.70 19.51
C ASN A 61 -4.36 -15.19 18.84
#